data_AF-A0AB37KAM9-F1
#
_entry.id   AF-A0AB37KAM9-F1
#
_cell.length_a   1.000
_cell.length_b   1.000
_cell.length_c   1.000
_cell.angle_alpha   90.00
_cell.angle_beta   90.00
_cell.angle_gamma   90.00
#
_symmetry.space_group_name_H-M   'P 1'
#
loop_
_entity.id
_entity.type
_entity.pdbx_description
1 polymer ?
#
loop_
_entity_poly.entity_id
_entity_poly.type
_entity_poly.pdbx_seq_one_letter_code
_entity_poly.pdbx_strand_id
1 'polypeptide(L)' 'MRKSRLSQYKQNKLIELFVAGVTARTAAELVGVNKNTAAYYFHRLRLLIYQNSPHL' A
#
# COMPACT_ATOMS: atom_id res chain seq x y z
N MET A 1 -4.11 -6.35 -4.64
CA MET A 1 -5.18 -5.59 -5.33
C MET A 1 -5.43 -6.19 -6.71
N ARG A 2 -6.63 -6.70 -7.00
CA ARG A 2 -6.89 -7.49 -8.22
C ARG A 2 -6.66 -6.77 -9.56
N LYS A 3 -6.52 -5.43 -9.59
CA LYS A 3 -6.32 -4.61 -10.80
C LYS A 3 -5.20 -3.57 -10.68
N SER A 4 -4.21 -3.78 -9.80
CA SER A 4 -3.09 -2.85 -9.71
C SER A 4 -2.19 -2.95 -10.95
N ARG A 5 -1.78 -1.80 -11.49
CA ARG A 5 -0.79 -1.72 -12.59
C ARG A 5 0.66 -1.83 -12.09
N LEU A 6 0.86 -1.91 -10.77
CA LEU A 6 2.19 -2.07 -10.18
C LEU A 6 2.68 -3.52 -10.33
N SER A 7 3.97 -3.69 -10.58
CA SER A 7 4.60 -5.01 -10.55
C SER A 7 4.40 -5.67 -9.17
N GLN A 8 4.38 -7.00 -9.15
CA GLN A 8 4.19 -7.75 -7.92
C GLN A 8 5.25 -7.39 -6.87
N TYR A 9 6.50 -7.19 -7.28
CA TYR A 9 7.58 -6.74 -6.41
C TYR A 9 7.25 -5.41 -5.70
N LYS A 10 6.80 -4.39 -6.46
CA LYS A 10 6.42 -3.09 -5.90
C LYS A 10 5.23 -3.20 -4.97
N GLN A 11 4.25 -4.05 -5.30
CA GLN A 11 3.10 -4.31 -4.44
C GLN A 11 3.54 -4.93 -3.10
N ASN A 12 4.36 -5.99 -3.14
CA ASN A 12 4.85 -6.66 -1.94
C ASN A 12 5.63 -5.70 -1.05
N LYS A 13 6.51 -4.86 -1.63
CA LYS A 13 7.28 -3.89 -0.86
C LYS A 13 6.41 -2.79 -0.24
N LEU A 14 5.38 -2.33 -0.95
CA LEU A 14 4.41 -1.38 -0.37
C LEU A 14 3.62 -2.00 0.78
N ILE A 15 3.26 -3.29 0.70
CA ILE A 15 2.58 -4.01 1.79
C ILE A 15 3.50 -4.15 3.00
N GLU A 16 4.75 -4.57 2.80
CA GLU A 16 5.77 -4.70 3.85
C GLU A 16 5.95 -3.37 4.61
N LEU A 17 6.13 -2.27 3.87
CA LEU A 17 6.30 -0.94 4.44
C LEU A 17 5.04 -0.44 5.15
N PHE A 18 3.85 -0.77 4.62
CA PHE A 18 2.59 -0.46 5.27
C PHE A 18 2.45 -1.16 6.63
N VAL A 19 2.77 -2.46 6.70
CA VAL A 19 2.75 -3.23 7.95
C VAL A 19 3.80 -2.73 8.94
N ALA A 20 4.97 -2.31 8.45
CA ALA A 20 6.02 -1.69 9.27
C ALA A 20 5.69 -0.25 9.75
N GLY A 21 4.50 0.29 9.42
CA GLY A 21 4.07 1.63 9.86
C GLY A 21 4.78 2.78 9.16
N VAL A 22 5.48 2.52 8.05
CA VAL A 22 6.19 3.55 7.28
C VAL A 22 5.16 4.52 6.67
N THR A 23 5.53 5.80 6.51
CA THR A 23 4.65 6.75 5.84
C THR A 23 4.58 6.48 4.34
N ALA A 24 3.43 6.76 3.71
CA ALA A 24 3.28 6.58 2.26
C ALA A 24 4.29 7.39 1.44
N ARG A 25 4.75 8.54 1.96
CA ARG A 25 5.78 9.37 1.32
C ARG A 25 7.12 8.63 1.27
N THR A 26 7.60 8.16 2.42
CA THR A 26 8.86 7.40 2.51
C THR A 26 8.76 6.11 1.69
N ALA A 27 7.61 5.42 1.73
CA ALA A 27 7.42 4.21 0.94
C ALA A 27 7.47 4.47 -0.58
N ALA A 28 6.99 5.64 -1.04
CA ALA A 28 7.09 6.02 -2.44
C ALA A 28 8.54 6.15 -2.91
N GLU A 29 9.37 6.80 -2.09
CA GLU A 29 10.80 7.00 -2.35
C GLU A 29 11.55 5.65 -2.34
N LEU A 30 11.32 4.81 -1.34
CA LEU A 30 11.97 3.49 -1.21
C LEU A 30 11.59 2.51 -2.33
N VAL A 31 10.35 2.54 -2.81
CA VAL A 31 9.84 1.60 -3.83
C VAL A 31 10.03 2.13 -5.25
N GLY A 32 10.34 3.42 -5.40
CA GLY A 32 10.43 4.07 -6.72
C GLY A 32 9.06 4.12 -7.41
N VAL A 33 8.07 4.66 -6.70
CA VAL A 33 6.72 4.94 -7.24
C VAL A 33 6.33 6.39 -7.00
N ASN A 34 5.34 6.90 -7.72
CA ASN A 34 4.82 8.24 -7.47
C ASN A 34 4.22 8.32 -6.05
N LYS A 35 4.44 9.44 -5.35
CA LYS A 35 3.89 9.69 -4.01
C LYS A 35 2.37 9.48 -3.90
N ASN A 36 1.62 9.91 -4.92
CA ASN A 36 0.17 9.75 -4.96
C ASN A 36 -0.22 8.28 -5.17
N THR A 37 0.60 7.52 -5.89
CA THR A 37 0.41 6.07 -6.05
C THR A 37 0.59 5.35 -4.72
N ALA A 38 1.64 5.64 -3.96
CA ALA A 38 1.85 5.04 -2.65
C ALA A 38 0.74 5.43 -1.65
N ALA A 39 0.35 6.72 -1.61
CA ALA A 39 -0.72 7.20 -0.76
C ALA A 39 -2.06 6.52 -1.08
N TYR A 40 -2.41 6.43 -2.37
CA TYR A 40 -3.60 5.73 -2.83
C TYR A 40 -3.56 4.23 -2.48
N TYR A 41 -2.40 3.59 -2.66
CA TYR A 41 -2.22 2.18 -2.33
C TYR A 41 -2.46 1.92 -0.84
N PHE A 42 -1.90 2.75 0.03
CA PHE A 42 -2.05 2.64 1.49
C PHE A 42 -3.48 2.88 1.94
N HIS A 43 -4.16 3.88 1.38
CA HIS A 43 -5.57 4.13 1.66
C HIS A 43 -6.44 2.91 1.32
N ARG A 44 -6.22 2.33 0.15
CA ARG A 44 -6.96 1.14 -0.29
C ARG A 44 -6.63 -0.11 0.52
N LEU A 45 -5.39 -0.26 1.01
CA LEU A 45 -5.05 -1.33 1.95
C LEU A 45 -5.87 -1.21 3.23
N ARG A 46 -6.00 0.00 3.79
CA ARG A 46 -6.86 0.24 4.97
C ARG A 46 -8.32 -0.12 4.71
N LEU A 47 -8.88 0.30 3.58
CA LEU A 47 -10.25 -0.07 3.20
C LEU A 47 -10.43 -1.58 3.08
N LEU A 48 -9.47 -2.28 2.50
CA LEU A 48 -9.52 -3.74 2.36
C LEU A 48 -9.46 -4.42 3.73
N ILE A 49 -8.59 -3.96 4.63
CA ILE A 49 -8.51 -4.47 6.00
C ILE A 49 -9.83 -4.24 6.72
N TYR A 50 -10.38 -3.03 6.66
CA TYR A 50 -11.68 -2.68 7.27
C TYR A 50 -12.80 -3.59 6.74
N GLN A 51 -12.92 -3.74 5.41
CA GLN A 51 -13.94 -4.60 4.79
C GLN A 51 -13.82 -6.09 5.17
N ASN A 52 -12.62 -6.56 5.50
CA ASN A 52 -12.37 -7.97 5.87
C ASN A 52 -12.21 -8.18 7.37
N SER A 53 -12.40 -7.14 8.18
CA SER A 53 -12.35 -7.21 9.64
C SER A 53 -13.77 -6.99 10.18
N PRO A 54 -14.62 -8.03 10.23
CA PRO A 54 -16.04 -7.89 10.61
C PRO A 54 -16.27 -7.47 12.07
N HIS A 55 -15.21 -7.33 12.85
CA HIS A 55 -15.23 -7.02 14.28
C HIS A 55 -14.51 -5.69 14.63
N LEU A 56 -14.12 -4.91 13.61
CA LEU A 56 -13.68 -3.51 13.70
C LEU A 56 -14.71 -2.62 13.02
#